data_AF-A0A3N5S764-F1
#
_entry.id   AF-A0A3N5S764-F1
#
_cell.length_a   1.000
_cell.length_b   1.000
_cell.length_c   1.000
_cell.angle_alpha   90.00
_cell.angle_beta   90.00
_cell.angle_gamma   90.00
#
_symmetry.space_group_name_H-M   'P 1'
#
loop_
_entity.id
_entity.type
_entity.pdbx_description
1 polymer ?
#
loop_
_entity_poly.entity_id
_entity_poly.type
_entity_poly.pdbx_seq_one_letter_code
_entity_poly.pdbx_strand_id
1 'polypeptide(L)'
;MKIVISAISPDLDSVIDPRFGRAAYFVIVDTHTLEWQSYPNPGTNASSGAGTQAAQYIASLGAGVVVSGDFGPNAYKALDAAGIAMYLLGTSQTVREAVRNYKADQLALVNAPTAPGHHMH
;
A
#
# COMPACT_ATOMS: atom_id res chain seq x y z
N MET A 1 7.90 -9.97 9.48
CA MET A 1 7.29 -9.85 8.13
C MET A 1 6.93 -8.39 7.95
N LYS A 2 7.13 -7.80 6.78
CA LYS A 2 6.90 -6.36 6.57
C LYS A 2 5.54 -6.08 5.93
N ILE A 3 4.77 -5.22 6.59
CA ILE A 3 3.52 -4.64 6.08
C ILE A 3 3.77 -3.20 5.64
N VAL A 4 3.24 -2.81 4.49
CA VAL A 4 3.34 -1.46 3.94
C VAL A 4 1.97 -0.81 3.91
N ILE A 5 1.89 0.44 4.36
CA ILE A 5 0.66 1.22 4.38
C ILE A 5 0.90 2.54 3.66
N SER A 6 0.00 2.91 2.75
CA SER A 6 0.03 4.21 2.08
C SER A 6 -0.45 5.32 3.02
N ALA A 7 0.34 6.38 3.20
CA ALA A 7 0.04 7.46 4.12
C ALA A 7 0.24 8.83 3.49
N ILE A 8 -0.46 9.84 4.03
CA ILE A 8 -0.27 11.25 3.62
C ILE A 8 0.93 11.90 4.33
N SER A 9 1.43 11.31 5.41
CA SER A 9 2.56 11.80 6.20
C SER A 9 3.42 10.64 6.73
N PRO A 10 4.69 10.89 7.08
CA PRO A 10 5.66 9.85 7.44
C PRO A 10 5.52 9.33 8.89
N ASP A 11 4.29 9.09 9.36
CA ASP A 11 3.97 8.78 10.76
C ASP A 11 2.99 7.60 10.92
N LEU A 12 3.09 6.88 12.04
CA LEU A 12 2.15 5.80 12.39
C LEU A 12 0.72 6.28 12.67
N ASP A 13 0.57 7.51 13.14
CA ASP A 13 -0.74 8.12 13.39
C ASP A 13 -1.22 8.96 12.19
N SER A 14 -0.49 8.88 11.06
CA SER A 14 -0.89 9.52 9.82
C SER A 14 -2.14 8.88 9.22
N VAL A 15 -2.93 9.71 8.55
CA VAL A 15 -4.09 9.27 7.77
C VAL A 15 -3.61 8.47 6.56
N ILE A 16 -4.31 7.38 6.28
CA ILE A 16 -4.04 6.53 5.13
C ILE A 16 -4.40 7.30 3.84
N ASP A 17 -3.49 7.34 2.86
CA ASP A 17 -3.85 7.80 1.52
C ASP A 17 -4.52 6.63 0.77
N PRO A 18 -5.78 6.75 0.32
CA PRO A 18 -6.46 5.68 -0.39
C PRO A 18 -5.84 5.37 -1.76
N ARG A 19 -5.03 6.29 -2.32
CA ARG A 19 -4.45 6.16 -3.66
C ARG A 19 -3.05 5.55 -3.56
N PHE A 20 -2.96 4.22 -3.48
CA PHE A 20 -1.68 3.50 -3.36
C PHE A 20 -0.53 4.08 -4.20
N GLY A 21 -0.72 4.19 -5.52
CA GLY A 21 0.34 4.60 -6.44
C GLY A 21 0.80 6.06 -6.30
N ARG A 22 -0.05 6.93 -5.73
CA ARG A 22 0.20 8.37 -5.59
C ARG A 22 0.22 8.85 -4.13
N ALA A 23 0.22 7.92 -3.18
CA ALA A 23 0.37 8.21 -1.77
C ALA A 23 1.67 8.99 -1.55
N ALA A 24 1.71 9.94 -0.62
CA ALA A 24 2.90 10.73 -0.37
C ALA A 24 4.03 9.88 0.24
N TYR A 25 3.68 8.99 1.16
CA TYR A 25 4.61 8.14 1.91
C TYR A 25 4.12 6.69 1.98
N PHE A 26 5.09 5.78 2.13
CA PHE A 26 4.89 4.40 2.53
C PHE A 26 5.43 4.20 3.94
N VAL A 27 4.56 3.82 4.86
CA VAL A 27 4.95 3.43 6.21
C VAL A 27 5.07 1.91 6.25
N ILE A 28 6.26 1.43 6.59
CA ILE A 28 6.61 0.02 6.62
C ILE A 28 6.74 -0.38 8.08
N VAL A 29 6.03 -1.42 8.49
CA VAL A 29 6.04 -1.93 9.86
C VAL A 29 6.47 -3.39 9.82
N ASP A 30 7.42 -3.78 10.67
CA ASP A 30 7.69 -5.20 10.90
C ASP A 30 6.71 -5.76 11.92
N THR A 31 5.96 -6.79 11.53
CA THR A 31 4.93 -7.39 12.37
C THR A 31 5.50 -8.16 13.57
N HIS A 32 6.77 -8.56 13.54
CA HIS A 32 7.45 -9.28 14.62
C HIS A 32 8.06 -8.31 15.65
N THR A 33 8.80 -7.28 15.21
CA THR A 33 9.47 -6.36 16.13
C THR A 33 8.65 -5.12 16.47
N LEU A 34 7.58 -4.83 15.71
CA LEU A 34 6.81 -3.58 15.76
C LEU A 34 7.61 -2.33 15.40
N GLU A 35 8.84 -2.48 14.90
CA GLU A 35 9.61 -1.38 14.36
C GLU A 35 8.97 -0.89 13.06
N TRP A 36 9.06 0.42 12.84
CA TRP A 36 8.48 1.04 11.66
C TRP A 36 9.43 2.08 11.07
N GLN A 37 9.32 2.24 9.76
CA GLN A 37 10.07 3.23 8.99
C GLN A 37 9.17 3.81 7.91
N SER A 38 9.32 5.09 7.63
CA SER A 38 8.58 5.78 6.58
C SER A 38 9.51 6.14 5.42
N TYR A 39 9.01 5.94 4.20
CA TYR A 39 9.73 6.23 2.97
C TYR A 39 8.86 7.10 2.05
N PRO A 40 9.42 8.14 1.41
CA PRO A 40 8.68 8.89 0.39
C PRO A 40 8.38 7.99 -0.80
N ASN A 41 7.19 8.12 -1.39
CA ASN A 41 6.82 7.35 -2.57
C ASN A 41 7.40 7.99 -3.84
N PRO A 42 8.32 7.32 -4.57
CA PRO A 42 8.88 7.86 -5.81
C PRO A 42 7.81 8.05 -6.91
N GLY A 43 6.73 7.26 -6.87
CA GLY A 43 5.64 7.30 -7.84
C GLY A 43 4.77 8.56 -7.77
N THR A 44 4.88 9.37 -6.71
CA THR A 44 4.11 10.63 -6.53
C THR A 44 4.28 11.60 -7.70
N ASN A 45 5.49 11.70 -8.24
CA ASN A 45 5.83 12.62 -9.34
C ASN A 45 5.79 11.95 -10.72
N ALA A 46 5.41 10.68 -10.81
CA ALA A 46 5.39 9.97 -12.07
C ALA A 46 4.20 10.42 -12.94
N SER A 47 4.49 10.91 -14.15
CA SER A 47 3.48 11.33 -15.12
C SER A 47 2.56 10.19 -15.54
N SER A 48 3.09 8.96 -15.57
CA SER A 48 2.37 7.70 -15.77
C SER A 48 3.07 6.56 -15.03
N GLY A 49 2.38 5.46 -14.76
CA GLY A 49 2.98 4.29 -14.12
C GLY A 49 3.29 4.43 -12.62
N ALA A 50 2.74 5.46 -11.96
CA ALA A 50 2.91 5.71 -10.52
C ALA A 50 2.68 4.46 -9.65
N GLY A 51 1.60 3.71 -9.92
CA GLY A 51 1.29 2.46 -9.21
C GLY A 51 2.31 1.34 -9.41
N THR A 52 2.86 1.20 -10.62
CA THR A 52 3.90 0.20 -10.92
C THR A 52 5.21 0.56 -10.24
N GLN A 53 5.60 1.84 -10.29
CA GLN A 53 6.83 2.30 -9.63
C GLN A 53 6.74 2.18 -8.11
N ALA A 54 5.60 2.53 -7.51
CA ALA A 54 5.30 2.31 -6.11
C ALA A 54 5.41 0.82 -5.73
N ALA A 55 4.78 -0.08 -6.50
CA ALA A 55 4.83 -1.52 -6.29
C ALA A 55 6.25 -2.08 -6.33
N GLN A 56 7.03 -1.71 -7.35
CA GLN A 56 8.42 -2.12 -7.50
C GLN A 56 9.28 -1.60 -6.33
N TYR A 57 9.05 -0.37 -5.90
CA TYR A 57 9.78 0.21 -4.77
C TYR A 57 9.54 -0.57 -3.49
N ILE A 58 8.27 -0.82 -3.13
CA ILE A 58 7.96 -1.55 -1.89
C ILE A 58 8.38 -3.03 -1.96
N ALA A 59 8.35 -3.64 -3.16
CA ALA A 59 8.89 -4.98 -3.38
C ALA A 59 10.39 -5.03 -3.08
N SER A 60 11.15 -4.02 -3.51
CA SER A 60 12.59 -3.94 -3.23
C SER A 60 12.92 -3.78 -1.74
N LEU A 61 11.98 -3.28 -0.94
CA LEU A 61 12.10 -3.15 0.52
C LEU A 61 11.77 -4.47 1.25
N GLY A 62 11.37 -5.51 0.52
CA GLY A 62 10.99 -6.81 1.08
C GLY A 62 9.62 -6.81 1.74
N ALA A 63 8.69 -5.98 1.24
CA ALA A 63 7.30 -6.00 1.67
C ALA A 63 6.66 -7.35 1.33
N GLY A 64 5.97 -7.98 2.29
CA GLY A 64 5.13 -9.15 2.03
C GLY A 64 3.67 -8.77 1.84
N VAL A 65 3.26 -7.64 2.40
CA VAL A 65 1.88 -7.18 2.42
C VAL A 65 1.81 -5.68 2.18
N VAL A 66 0.78 -5.25 1.46
CA VAL A 66 0.41 -3.83 1.31
C VAL A 66 -1.05 -3.61 1.66
N VAL A 67 -1.32 -2.55 2.44
CA VAL A 67 -2.67 -2.08 2.79
C VAL A 67 -2.87 -0.70 2.18
N SER A 68 -3.95 -0.54 1.41
CA SER A 68 -4.33 0.74 0.82
C SER A 68 -5.84 0.83 0.61
N GLY A 69 -6.31 1.96 0.09
CA GLY A 69 -7.73 2.13 -0.24
C GLY A 69 -8.07 1.40 -1.51
N ASP A 70 -7.29 1.67 -2.57
CA ASP A 70 -7.54 1.11 -3.89
C ASP A 70 -6.27 0.72 -4.63
N PHE A 71 -6.39 -0.35 -5.41
CA PHE A 71 -5.34 -0.84 -6.29
C PHE A 71 -5.80 -0.77 -7.74
N GLY A 72 -5.21 0.13 -8.52
CA GLY A 72 -5.41 0.16 -9.97
C GLY A 72 -4.79 -1.05 -10.68
N PRO A 73 -5.18 -1.34 -11.92
CA PRO A 73 -4.77 -2.57 -12.64
C PRO A 73 -3.25 -2.71 -12.79
N ASN A 74 -2.54 -1.60 -12.99
CA ASN A 74 -1.08 -1.60 -13.13
C ASN A 74 -0.36 -1.84 -11.78
N ALA A 75 -0.91 -1.32 -10.68
CA ALA A 75 -0.37 -1.58 -9.35
C ALA A 75 -0.63 -3.03 -8.96
N TYR A 76 -1.88 -3.51 -9.12
CA TYR A 76 -2.27 -4.88 -8.83
C TYR A 76 -1.36 -5.89 -9.53
N LYS A 77 -1.19 -5.76 -10.86
CA LYS A 77 -0.33 -6.67 -11.63
C LYS A 77 1.12 -6.67 -11.15
N ALA A 78 1.66 -5.51 -10.77
CA ALA A 78 3.05 -5.40 -10.31
C ALA A 78 3.24 -5.98 -8.90
N LEU A 79 2.26 -5.78 -8.01
CA LEU A 79 2.26 -6.33 -6.65
C LEU A 79 2.07 -7.84 -6.66
N ASP A 80 1.12 -8.33 -7.46
CA ASP A 80 0.84 -9.76 -7.66
C ASP A 80 2.07 -10.49 -8.24
N ALA A 81 2.71 -9.93 -9.26
CA ALA A 81 3.95 -10.48 -9.83
C ALA A 81 5.12 -10.48 -8.84
N ALA A 82 5.10 -9.60 -7.84
CA ALA A 82 6.08 -9.57 -6.75
C ALA A 82 5.72 -10.49 -5.57
N GLY A 83 4.56 -11.18 -5.62
CA GLY A 83 4.08 -12.03 -4.54
C GLY A 83 3.63 -11.26 -3.29
N ILE A 84 3.27 -9.98 -3.45
CA ILE A 84 2.86 -9.11 -2.34
C ILE A 84 1.34 -9.22 -2.18
N ALA A 85 0.89 -9.62 -0.99
CA ALA A 85 -0.53 -9.67 -0.69
C ALA A 85 -1.10 -8.26 -0.53
N MET A 86 -2.26 -8.02 -1.14
CA MET A 86 -2.92 -6.72 -1.16
C MET A 86 -4.17 -6.73 -0.29
N TYR A 87 -4.33 -5.76 0.59
CA TYR A 87 -5.49 -5.64 1.47
C TYR A 87 -6.13 -4.26 1.38
N LEU A 88 -7.45 -4.22 1.47
CA LEU A 88 -8.19 -2.97 1.59
C LEU A 88 -8.15 -2.45 3.03
N LEU A 89 -8.01 -1.14 3.19
CA LEU A 89 -8.00 -0.47 4.51
C LEU A 89 -9.31 -0.68 5.30
N GLY A 90 -10.43 -0.97 4.63
CA GLY A 90 -11.72 -1.19 5.28
C GLY A 90 -12.22 0.05 6.02
N THR A 91 -12.36 -0.04 7.34
CA THR A 91 -12.73 1.09 8.22
C THR A 91 -11.54 1.78 8.87
N SER A 92 -10.29 1.35 8.59
CA SER A 92 -9.09 1.96 9.14
C SER A 92 -8.88 3.36 8.59
N GLN A 93 -8.66 4.35 9.46
CA GLN A 93 -8.38 5.73 9.02
C GLN A 93 -6.88 6.06 9.11
N THR A 94 -6.18 5.45 10.07
CA THR A 94 -4.77 5.69 10.36
C THR A 94 -3.90 4.47 10.10
N VAL A 95 -2.60 4.69 9.87
CA VAL A 95 -1.63 3.59 9.68
C VAL A 95 -1.65 2.62 10.85
N ARG A 96 -1.67 3.13 12.09
CA ARG A 96 -1.76 2.33 13.32
C ARG A 96 -3.00 1.43 13.34
N GLU A 97 -4.16 1.94 12.89
CA GLU A 97 -5.38 1.14 12.80
C GLU A 97 -5.29 0.07 11.72
N ALA A 98 -4.73 0.38 10.55
CA ALA A 98 -4.53 -0.61 9.49
C ALA A 98 -3.64 -1.77 9.95
N VAL A 99 -2.52 -1.47 10.64
CA VAL A 99 -1.64 -2.51 11.21
C VAL A 99 -2.38 -3.37 12.22
N ARG A 100 -3.20 -2.75 13.08
CA ARG A 100 -3.99 -3.47 14.09
C ARG A 100 -5.03 -4.39 13.45
N ASN A 101 -5.80 -3.87 12.51
CA ASN A 101 -6.85 -4.62 11.84
C ASN A 101 -6.27 -5.73 10.96
N TYR A 102 -5.10 -5.50 10.36
CA TYR A 102 -4.36 -6.56 9.67
C TYR A 102 -3.97 -7.69 10.63
N LYS A 103 -3.36 -7.36 11.78
CA LYS A 103 -2.98 -8.34 12.80
C LYS A 103 -4.17 -9.08 13.42
N ALA A 104 -5.37 -8.51 13.35
CA ALA A 104 -6.60 -9.11 13.82
C ALA A 104 -7.35 -9.90 12.72
N ASP A 105 -6.76 -10.07 11.53
CA ASP A 105 -7.38 -10.72 10.37
C ASP A 105 -8.73 -10.09 9.96
N GLN A 106 -8.88 -8.77 10.18
CA GLN A 106 -10.10 -8.01 9.88
C GLN A 106 -10.08 -7.29 8.52
N LEU A 107 -8.97 -7.35 7.79
CA LEU A 107 -8.85 -6.72 6.48
C LEU A 107 -9.22 -7.69 5.35
N ALA A 108 -9.82 -7.14 4.29
CA ALA A 108 -10.20 -7.93 3.12
C ALA A 108 -9.02 -8.05 2.15
N LEU A 109 -8.67 -9.28 1.79
CA LEU A 109 -7.69 -9.57 0.75
C LEU A 109 -8.26 -9.20 -0.63
N VAL A 110 -7.42 -8.58 -1.45
CA VAL A 110 -7.73 -8.17 -2.81
C VAL A 110 -7.23 -9.24 -3.78
N ASN A 111 -8.17 -9.89 -4.48
CA ASN A 111 -7.89 -10.92 -5.49
C ASN A 111 -8.11 -10.43 -6.93
N ALA A 112 -8.44 -9.15 -7.11
CA ALA A 112 -8.62 -8.49 -8.41
C ALA A 112 -8.43 -6.97 -8.27
N PRO A 113 -8.09 -6.22 -9.34
CA PRO A 113 -7.99 -4.76 -9.28
C PRO A 113 -9.28 -4.11 -8.79
N THR A 114 -9.17 -3.14 -7.86
CA THR A 114 -10.36 -2.48 -7.26
C THR A 114 -10.68 -1.12 -7.86
N ALA A 115 -9.70 -0.45 -8.48
CA ALA A 115 -9.93 0.81 -9.18
C ALA A 115 -10.11 0.58 -10.70
N PRO A 116 -11.05 1.29 -11.35
CA PRO A 116 -11.25 1.18 -12.79
C PRO A 116 -9.98 1.55 -13.55
N GLY A 117 -9.56 0.69 -14.48
CA GLY A 117 -8.56 1.05 -15.47
C GLY A 117 -9.12 2.16 -16.34
N HIS A 118 -8.51 3.34 -16.31
CA HIS A 118 -8.90 4.45 -17.18
C HIS A 118 -8.53 4.11 -18.62
N HIS A 119 -9.35 3.31 -19.29
CA HIS A 119 -9.45 3.23 -20.74
C HIS A 119 -10.64 4.10 -21.14
N MET A 120 -10.38 5.39 -21.36
CA MET A 120 -11.29 6.21 -22.14
C MET A 120 -10.84 6.05 -23.60
N HIS A 121 -11.77 5.59 -24.43
CA HIS A 121 -11.65 5.33 -25.86
C HIS A 121 -11.38 6.62 -26.64
#